data_AF-A0A9P9I279-F1
#
_entry.id   AF-A0A9P9I279-F1
#
_cell.length_a   1.000
_cell.length_b   1.000
_cell.length_c   1.000
_cell.angle_alpha   90.00
_cell.angle_beta   90.00
_cell.angle_gamma   90.00
#
_symmetry.space_group_name_H-M   'P 1'
#
loop_
_entity.id
_entity.type
_entity.pdbx_description
1 polymer ?
#
loop_
_entity_poly.entity_id
_entity_poly.type
_entity_poly.pdbx_seq_one_letter_code
_entity_poly.pdbx_strand_id
1 'polypeptide(L)'
;MSDKAQKLVLSIIDFLSTSITDGTVKEDDRESLEVAIQCIGESFGVDPADSQQRARLSIKPATLSSIFDVYVRTQAKHAAAGPSSAAPPKPAGPTAADKAEAEKLKQAGNQAMSSKQYSTAIESYTKSIKFDPTNPVYYSNRAAAYSSTGDHAAAVTDAQKAIDVDASFVKAYHRLGHAQYSLGEYGAAAESFKKGLDLEPTNANLKSGYESAKTRAAETDGGDGDNYDDAAPASRGAGAGAGAGGMPDLASLAGMFGGGGGGGGGGGGAGGMPDLASLLSNPQMMQMAQSMMANGGLERMMSNPAIADMAQRYQSGGGMPSMADIMSNPALRDLADQQRGNQQ
;
A
#
# COMPACT_ATOMS: atom_id res chain seq x y z
N MET A 1 15.12 18.17 31.55
CA MET A 1 13.73 18.15 31.05
C MET A 1 13.37 19.51 30.48
N SER A 2 12.48 19.56 29.47
CA SER A 2 12.05 20.86 28.91
C SER A 2 11.07 21.56 29.85
N ASP A 3 11.16 22.88 29.96
CA ASP A 3 10.25 23.71 30.76
C ASP A 3 8.78 23.49 30.37
N LYS A 4 8.52 23.28 29.07
CA LYS A 4 7.19 22.94 28.54
C LYS A 4 6.65 21.62 29.07
N ALA A 5 7.49 20.57 29.12
CA ALA A 5 7.08 19.27 29.66
C ALA A 5 6.78 19.36 31.16
N GLN A 6 7.61 20.08 31.92
CA GLN A 6 7.40 20.29 33.35
C GLN A 6 6.11 21.08 33.66
N LYS A 7 5.77 22.07 32.83
CA LYS A 7 4.50 22.82 32.91
C LYS A 7 3.28 21.93 32.67
N LEU A 8 3.34 21.05 31.68
CA LEU A 8 2.27 20.09 31.41
C LEU A 8 2.11 19.11 32.57
N VAL A 9 3.22 18.57 33.07
CA VAL A 9 3.22 17.64 34.22
C VAL A 9 2.62 18.30 35.45
N LEU A 10 3.02 19.53 35.79
CA LEU A 10 2.41 20.25 36.91
C LEU A 10 0.91 20.47 36.70
N SER A 11 0.47 20.73 35.47
CA SER A 11 -0.96 20.90 35.16
C SER A 11 -1.76 19.60 35.33
N ILE A 12 -1.15 18.44 35.04
CA ILE A 12 -1.73 17.12 35.29
C ILE A 12 -1.81 16.86 36.80
N ILE A 13 -0.73 17.16 37.54
CA ILE A 13 -0.71 17.01 39.00
C ILE A 13 -1.78 17.89 39.66
N ASP A 14 -1.85 19.17 39.30
CA ASP A 14 -2.88 20.09 39.83
C ASP A 14 -4.30 19.60 39.50
N PHE A 15 -4.52 19.00 38.32
CA PHE A 15 -5.80 18.38 37.95
C PHE A 15 -6.13 17.18 38.85
N LEU A 16 -5.20 16.23 39.01
CA LEU A 16 -5.41 15.05 39.87
C LEU A 16 -5.63 15.45 41.34
N SER A 17 -4.86 16.41 41.86
CA SER A 17 -5.06 16.94 43.22
C SER A 17 -6.41 17.63 43.38
N THR A 18 -6.85 18.37 42.37
CA THR A 18 -8.20 18.99 42.38
C THR A 18 -9.27 17.90 42.37
N SER A 19 -9.12 16.86 41.56
CA SER A 19 -10.07 15.75 41.46
C SER A 19 -10.23 14.92 42.75
N ILE A 20 -9.16 14.82 43.54
CA ILE A 20 -9.22 14.25 44.89
C ILE A 20 -10.01 15.17 45.83
N THR A 21 -9.82 16.49 45.69
CA THR A 21 -10.38 17.48 46.63
C THR A 21 -11.85 17.81 46.35
N ASP A 22 -12.26 17.83 45.09
CA ASP A 22 -13.61 18.16 44.64
C ASP A 22 -14.56 16.95 44.57
N GLY A 23 -14.04 15.74 44.80
CA GLY A 23 -14.82 14.49 44.81
C GLY A 23 -15.25 14.02 43.42
N THR A 24 -14.61 14.49 42.33
CA THR A 24 -14.85 13.95 40.99
C THR A 24 -14.42 12.49 40.83
N VAL A 25 -13.57 12.00 41.75
CA VAL A 25 -13.08 10.62 41.78
C VAL A 25 -13.60 9.92 43.04
N LYS A 26 -13.79 8.60 42.98
CA LYS A 26 -14.24 7.80 44.13
C LYS A 26 -13.20 7.85 45.24
N GLU A 27 -13.66 7.87 46.49
CA GLU A 27 -12.76 7.84 47.67
C GLU A 27 -11.81 6.64 47.66
N ASP A 28 -12.26 5.48 47.18
CA ASP A 28 -11.44 4.26 47.05
C ASP A 28 -10.23 4.45 46.10
N ASP A 29 -10.30 5.39 45.16
CA ASP A 29 -9.24 5.65 44.18
C ASP A 29 -8.27 6.75 44.65
N ARG A 30 -8.54 7.41 45.80
CA ARG A 30 -7.75 8.54 46.31
C ARG A 30 -6.28 8.17 46.54
N GLU A 31 -6.03 7.08 47.27
CA GLU A 31 -4.67 6.63 47.58
C GLU A 31 -3.90 6.31 46.29
N SER A 32 -4.58 5.71 45.31
CA SER A 32 -4.00 5.41 43.99
C SER A 32 -3.61 6.68 43.23
N LEU A 33 -4.43 7.73 43.30
CA LEU A 33 -4.11 9.01 42.68
C LEU A 33 -2.98 9.77 43.39
N GLU A 34 -2.90 9.69 44.72
CA GLU A 34 -1.79 10.28 45.49
C GLU A 34 -0.44 9.64 45.12
N VAL A 35 -0.40 8.31 44.98
CA VAL A 35 0.77 7.58 44.47
C VAL A 35 1.11 7.99 43.04
N ALA A 36 0.11 8.11 42.16
CA ALA A 36 0.33 8.53 40.78
C ALA A 36 0.93 9.93 40.68
N ILE A 37 0.44 10.88 41.50
CA ILE A 37 0.98 12.24 41.57
C ILE A 37 2.46 12.22 41.93
N GLN A 38 2.84 11.42 42.94
CA GLN A 38 4.23 11.31 43.36
C GLN A 38 5.11 10.69 42.26
N CYS A 39 4.69 9.56 41.67
CA CYS A 39 5.45 8.90 40.61
C CYS A 39 5.64 9.80 39.37
N ILE A 40 4.59 10.53 38.98
CA ILE A 40 4.65 11.49 37.87
C ILE A 40 5.57 12.67 38.21
N GLY A 41 5.47 13.21 39.43
CA GLY A 41 6.34 14.29 39.89
C GLY A 41 7.82 13.90 39.84
N GLU A 42 8.17 12.77 40.45
CA GLU A 42 9.54 12.24 40.50
C GLU A 42 10.11 11.96 39.11
N SER A 43 9.32 11.33 38.23
CA SER A 43 9.75 10.97 36.87
C SER A 43 10.13 12.18 36.01
N PHE A 44 9.52 13.35 36.28
CA PHE A 44 9.72 14.57 35.50
C PHE A 44 10.43 15.69 36.28
N GLY A 45 10.87 15.42 37.50
CA GLY A 45 11.52 16.38 38.39
C GLY A 45 10.61 17.57 38.70
N VAL A 46 9.32 17.31 38.93
CA VAL A 46 8.31 18.28 39.34
C VAL A 46 7.86 17.93 40.74
N ASP A 47 8.19 18.78 41.70
CA ASP A 47 7.80 18.64 43.10
C ASP A 47 6.54 19.49 43.37
N PRO A 48 5.38 18.88 43.67
CA PRO A 48 4.17 19.61 44.01
C PRO A 48 4.22 20.31 45.38
N ALA A 49 5.21 20.03 46.23
CA ALA A 49 5.42 20.74 47.48
C ALA A 49 6.28 22.01 47.31
N ASP A 50 7.09 22.11 46.25
CA ASP A 50 7.98 23.26 46.01
C ASP A 50 7.19 24.47 45.49
N SER A 51 7.03 25.47 46.36
CA SER A 51 6.31 26.71 46.05
C SER A 51 6.98 27.56 44.96
N GLN A 52 8.31 27.55 44.86
CA GLN A 52 9.03 28.30 43.83
C GLN A 52 8.91 27.62 42.47
N GLN A 53 9.03 26.30 42.44
CA GLN A 53 8.87 25.54 41.20
C GLN A 53 7.43 25.65 40.68
N ARG A 54 6.44 25.58 41.57
CA ARG A 54 5.02 25.80 41.23
C ARG A 54 4.77 27.18 40.66
N ALA A 55 5.34 28.24 41.24
CA ALA A 55 5.18 29.59 40.71
C ALA A 55 5.77 29.74 39.29
N ARG A 56 6.91 29.09 39.02
CA ARG A 56 7.57 29.11 37.70
C ARG A 56 6.82 28.30 36.63
N LEU A 57 6.29 27.15 37.01
CA LEU A 57 5.66 26.20 36.10
C LEU A 57 4.13 26.37 35.99
N SER A 58 3.52 27.14 36.88
CA SER A 58 2.08 27.42 36.85
C SER A 58 1.67 28.12 35.54
N ILE A 59 0.56 27.68 34.98
CA ILE A 59 -0.09 28.27 33.80
C ILE A 59 -1.38 29.03 34.15
N LYS A 60 -1.61 29.30 35.44
CA LYS A 60 -2.79 30.05 35.92
C LYS A 60 -2.86 31.43 35.25
N PRO A 61 -4.07 31.89 34.84
CA PRO A 61 -5.40 31.38 35.22
C PRO A 61 -5.90 30.17 34.41
N ALA A 62 -5.17 29.70 33.40
CA ALA A 62 -5.58 28.52 32.64
C ALA A 62 -5.36 27.24 33.46
N THR A 63 -6.31 26.31 33.37
CA THR A 63 -6.20 24.95 33.90
C THR A 63 -6.20 23.93 32.76
N LEU A 64 -5.69 22.71 33.03
CA LEU A 64 -5.72 21.62 32.04
C LEU A 64 -7.14 21.39 31.51
N SER A 65 -8.15 21.38 32.39
CA SER A 65 -9.56 21.24 32.02
C SER A 65 -10.02 22.38 31.12
N SER A 66 -9.70 23.64 31.44
CA SER A 66 -10.11 24.79 30.59
C SER A 66 -9.47 24.76 29.20
N ILE A 67 -8.22 24.29 29.10
CA ILE A 67 -7.52 24.15 27.83
C ILE A 67 -8.13 23.00 27.02
N PHE A 68 -8.43 21.89 27.68
CA PHE A 68 -9.10 20.74 27.07
C PHE A 68 -10.50 21.11 26.59
N ASP A 69 -11.28 21.86 27.37
CA ASP A 69 -12.60 22.36 26.97
C ASP A 69 -12.52 23.27 25.75
N VAL A 70 -11.50 24.14 25.66
CA VAL A 70 -11.26 24.95 24.46
C VAL A 70 -10.94 24.07 23.26
N TYR A 71 -10.12 23.04 23.43
CA TYR A 71 -9.81 22.07 22.37
C TYR A 71 -11.06 21.31 21.92
N VAL A 72 -11.83 20.74 22.85
CA VAL A 72 -13.08 20.01 22.58
C VAL A 72 -14.10 20.94 21.91
N ARG A 73 -14.27 22.17 22.40
CA ARG A 73 -15.16 23.17 21.78
C ARG A 73 -14.69 23.56 20.39
N THR A 74 -13.38 23.64 20.16
CA THR A 74 -12.82 23.92 18.83
C THR A 74 -13.06 22.75 17.90
N GLN A 75 -12.87 21.50 18.34
CA GLN A 75 -13.23 20.30 17.60
C GLN A 75 -14.73 20.23 17.29
N ALA A 76 -15.59 20.49 18.28
CA ALA A 76 -17.04 20.49 18.12
C ALA A 76 -17.50 21.60 17.17
N LYS A 77 -16.89 22.79 17.21
CA LYS A 77 -17.12 23.85 16.21
C LYS A 77 -16.62 23.46 14.82
N HIS A 78 -15.53 22.70 14.74
CA HIS A 78 -15.03 22.15 13.47
C HIS A 78 -15.94 21.06 12.90
N ALA A 79 -16.65 20.32 13.75
CA ALA A 79 -17.62 19.29 13.38
C ALA A 79 -19.03 19.84 13.09
N ALA A 80 -19.44 20.92 13.77
CA ALA A 80 -20.78 21.51 13.64
C ALA A 80 -20.90 22.64 12.60
N ALA A 81 -19.78 23.20 12.10
CA ALA A 81 -19.80 24.25 11.09
C ALA A 81 -19.92 23.70 9.66
N GLY A 82 -21.15 23.33 9.27
CA GLY A 82 -21.62 23.58 7.90
C GLY A 82 -21.74 25.10 7.65
N PRO A 83 -21.61 25.59 6.41
CA PRO A 83 -21.18 26.97 6.19
C PRO A 83 -22.32 27.97 6.36
N SER A 84 -22.19 28.93 7.29
CA SER A 84 -22.61 30.32 7.07
C SER A 84 -22.04 31.28 8.12
N SER A 85 -21.74 32.50 7.69
CA SER A 85 -21.24 33.68 8.43
C SER A 85 -19.73 33.76 8.73
N ALA A 86 -19.00 34.24 7.71
CA ALA A 86 -17.80 35.10 7.75
C ALA A 86 -16.79 34.89 8.90
N ALA A 87 -15.88 33.93 8.69
CA ALA A 87 -14.62 33.76 9.42
C ALA A 87 -13.43 34.28 8.57
N PRO A 88 -12.30 34.69 9.18
CA PRO A 88 -11.05 34.98 8.46
C PRO A 88 -10.65 33.78 7.59
N PRO A 89 -9.89 33.99 6.49
CA PRO A 89 -9.73 32.97 5.46
C PRO A 89 -9.15 31.70 6.07
N LYS A 90 -9.93 30.62 6.00
CA LYS A 90 -9.48 29.23 6.14
C LYS A 90 -8.18 29.12 5.32
N PRO A 91 -7.09 28.50 5.82
CA PRO A 91 -5.95 28.24 4.95
C PRO A 91 -6.50 27.52 3.72
N ALA A 92 -6.37 28.17 2.56
CA ALA A 92 -6.93 27.64 1.33
C ALA A 92 -6.38 26.22 1.18
N GLY A 93 -7.26 25.26 0.90
CA GLY A 93 -6.80 23.93 0.49
C GLY A 93 -5.82 24.07 -0.69
N PRO A 94 -5.03 23.02 -1.00
CA PRO A 94 -3.96 23.09 -1.98
C PRO A 94 -4.39 23.81 -3.25
N THR A 95 -3.67 24.86 -3.62
CA THR A 95 -3.98 25.63 -4.83
C THR A 95 -3.78 24.75 -6.06
N ALA A 96 -4.30 25.17 -7.22
CA ALA A 96 -4.05 24.45 -8.47
C ALA A 96 -2.54 24.30 -8.76
N ALA A 97 -1.74 25.29 -8.37
CA ALA A 97 -0.28 25.25 -8.48
C ALA A 97 0.33 24.21 -7.53
N ASP A 98 -0.12 24.15 -6.27
CA ASP A 98 0.34 23.14 -5.30
C ASP A 98 0.01 21.72 -5.78
N LYS A 99 -1.22 21.51 -6.28
CA LYS A 99 -1.64 20.23 -6.85
C LYS A 99 -0.80 19.85 -8.07
N ALA A 100 -0.47 20.80 -8.94
CA ALA A 100 0.39 20.55 -10.09
C ALA A 100 1.82 20.15 -9.67
N GLU A 101 2.40 20.83 -8.68
CA GLU A 101 3.72 20.47 -8.16
C GLU A 101 3.70 19.13 -7.42
N ALA A 102 2.65 18.85 -6.65
CA ALA A 102 2.43 17.55 -6.03
C ALA A 102 2.39 16.44 -7.08
N GLU A 103 1.63 16.62 -8.16
CA GLU A 103 1.55 15.62 -9.24
C GLU A 103 2.87 15.38 -9.95
N LYS A 104 3.68 16.43 -10.16
CA LYS A 104 5.03 16.29 -10.71
C LYS A 104 5.95 15.51 -9.77
N LEU A 105 5.89 15.78 -8.47
CA LEU A 105 6.64 15.05 -7.46
C LEU A 105 6.19 13.59 -7.32
N LYS A 106 4.89 13.32 -7.43
CA LYS A 106 4.35 11.96 -7.54
C LYS A 106 4.92 11.25 -8.76
N GLN A 107 4.97 11.89 -9.92
CA GLN A 107 5.56 11.29 -11.13
C GLN A 107 7.05 10.97 -10.95
N ALA A 108 7.82 11.87 -10.34
CA ALA A 108 9.21 11.60 -9.98
C ALA A 108 9.34 10.41 -9.00
N GLY A 109 8.44 10.33 -8.00
CA GLY A 109 8.37 9.19 -7.10
C GLY A 109 8.03 7.88 -7.81
N ASN A 110 7.10 7.90 -8.76
CA ASN A 110 6.74 6.74 -9.58
C ASN A 110 7.91 6.27 -10.46
N GLN A 111 8.66 7.22 -11.04
CA GLN A 111 9.88 6.90 -11.80
C GLN A 111 10.93 6.25 -10.89
N ALA A 112 11.19 6.82 -9.71
CA ALA A 112 12.10 6.23 -8.73
C ALA A 112 11.65 4.83 -8.29
N MET A 113 10.34 4.60 -8.09
CA MET A 113 9.79 3.26 -7.83
C MET A 113 10.10 2.28 -8.98
N SER A 114 9.91 2.69 -10.23
CA SER A 114 10.20 1.83 -11.39
C SER A 114 11.69 1.49 -11.51
N SER A 115 12.56 2.40 -11.07
CA SER A 115 14.01 2.18 -10.98
C SER A 115 14.45 1.49 -9.68
N LYS A 116 13.52 1.02 -8.85
CA LYS A 116 13.76 0.39 -7.53
C LYS A 116 14.54 1.29 -6.55
N GLN A 117 14.52 2.60 -6.75
CA GLN A 117 15.12 3.59 -5.88
C GLN A 117 14.10 4.02 -4.81
N TYR A 118 13.82 3.12 -3.87
CA TYR A 118 12.70 3.28 -2.94
C TYR A 118 12.86 4.48 -1.99
N SER A 119 14.06 4.76 -1.49
CA SER A 119 14.32 5.95 -0.64
C SER A 119 14.02 7.25 -1.38
N THR A 120 14.46 7.37 -2.64
CA THR A 120 14.17 8.52 -3.51
C THR A 120 12.67 8.65 -3.79
N ALA A 121 11.97 7.53 -3.96
CA ALA A 121 10.52 7.52 -4.12
C ALA A 121 9.80 8.03 -2.85
N ILE A 122 10.22 7.56 -1.67
CA ILE A 122 9.68 8.01 -0.37
C ILE A 122 9.85 9.52 -0.20
N GLU A 123 11.02 10.07 -0.51
CA GLU A 123 11.27 11.50 -0.45
C GLU A 123 10.36 12.28 -1.41
N SER A 124 10.19 11.78 -2.63
CA SER A 124 9.37 12.43 -3.65
C SER A 124 7.89 12.44 -3.26
N TYR A 125 7.34 11.33 -2.77
CA TYR A 125 5.97 11.29 -2.26
C TYR A 125 5.80 12.12 -0.99
N THR A 126 6.81 12.17 -0.12
CA THR A 126 6.79 13.04 1.07
C THR A 126 6.68 14.51 0.67
N LYS A 127 7.41 14.94 -0.36
CA LYS A 127 7.27 16.30 -0.91
C LYS A 127 5.89 16.49 -1.56
N SER A 128 5.38 15.51 -2.30
CA SER A 128 4.03 15.54 -2.89
C SER A 128 2.95 15.78 -1.83
N ILE A 129 3.01 15.06 -0.71
CA ILE A 129 2.10 15.19 0.43
C ILE A 129 2.18 16.58 1.09
N LYS A 130 3.36 17.20 1.13
CA LYS A 130 3.51 18.55 1.67
C LYS A 130 2.79 19.61 0.84
N PHE A 131 2.75 19.43 -0.49
CA PHE A 131 2.04 20.32 -1.39
C PHE A 131 0.53 20.04 -1.40
N ASP A 132 0.14 18.77 -1.49
CA ASP A 132 -1.26 18.36 -1.44
C ASP A 132 -1.43 17.14 -0.51
N PRO A 133 -1.87 17.35 0.75
CA PRO A 133 -2.14 16.28 1.71
C PRO A 133 -3.53 15.65 1.52
N THR A 134 -4.30 16.06 0.51
CA THR A 134 -5.70 15.64 0.30
C THR A 134 -5.84 14.53 -0.73
N ASN A 135 -4.74 14.08 -1.34
CA ASN A 135 -4.75 13.03 -2.34
C ASN A 135 -4.31 11.68 -1.72
N PRO A 136 -5.19 10.67 -1.67
CA PRO A 136 -4.89 9.37 -1.03
C PRO A 136 -3.82 8.58 -1.80
N VAL A 137 -3.61 8.88 -3.09
CA VAL A 137 -2.64 8.19 -3.96
C VAL A 137 -1.22 8.38 -3.45
N TYR A 138 -0.86 9.57 -2.93
CA TYR A 138 0.51 9.84 -2.50
C TYR A 138 0.89 9.00 -1.29
N TYR A 139 -0.01 8.89 -0.32
CA TYR A 139 0.16 8.05 0.85
C TYR A 139 0.23 6.57 0.46
N SER A 140 -0.68 6.08 -0.39
CA SER A 140 -0.68 4.69 -0.85
C SER A 140 0.58 4.32 -1.66
N ASN A 141 1.12 5.24 -2.44
CA ASN A 141 2.36 5.05 -3.17
C ASN A 141 3.58 5.06 -2.24
N ARG A 142 3.59 5.92 -1.21
CA ARG A 142 4.65 5.93 -0.20
C ARG A 142 4.61 4.70 0.71
N ALA A 143 3.42 4.20 1.05
CA ALA A 143 3.24 2.91 1.71
C ALA A 143 3.82 1.74 0.90
N ALA A 144 3.64 1.76 -0.43
CA ALA A 144 4.26 0.79 -1.31
C ALA A 144 5.80 0.85 -1.23
N ALA A 145 6.37 2.06 -1.27
CA ALA A 145 7.80 2.26 -1.19
C ALA A 145 8.38 1.82 0.17
N TYR A 146 7.70 2.12 1.28
CA TYR A 146 8.07 1.64 2.61
C TYR A 146 8.01 0.11 2.72
N SER A 147 6.98 -0.51 2.14
CA SER A 147 6.91 -1.99 2.07
C SER A 147 8.09 -2.57 1.27
N SER A 148 8.51 -1.90 0.19
CA SER A 148 9.67 -2.33 -0.61
C SER A 148 11.01 -2.17 0.12
N THR A 149 11.10 -1.32 1.14
CA THR A 149 12.27 -1.21 2.03
C THR A 149 12.17 -2.08 3.28
N GLY A 150 11.09 -2.84 3.45
CA GLY A 150 10.83 -3.65 4.65
C GLY A 150 10.30 -2.87 5.85
N ASP A 151 10.04 -1.57 5.71
CA ASP A 151 9.45 -0.75 6.78
C ASP A 151 7.92 -0.87 6.74
N HIS A 152 7.43 -2.05 7.13
CA HIS A 152 6.01 -2.37 7.07
C HIS A 152 5.19 -1.56 8.09
N ALA A 153 5.80 -1.11 9.20
CA ALA A 153 5.13 -0.24 10.18
C ALA A 153 4.83 1.16 9.61
N ALA A 154 5.79 1.76 8.90
CA ALA A 154 5.53 3.01 8.17
C ALA A 154 4.51 2.81 7.04
N ALA A 155 4.54 1.66 6.36
CA ALA A 155 3.56 1.33 5.33
C ALA A 155 2.13 1.21 5.88
N VAL A 156 1.92 0.61 7.05
CA VAL A 156 0.62 0.58 7.75
C VAL A 156 0.13 1.99 8.02
N THR A 157 1.00 2.84 8.58
CA THR A 157 0.65 4.23 8.91
C THR A 157 0.18 5.01 7.69
N ASP A 158 0.91 4.91 6.58
CA ASP A 158 0.54 5.59 5.33
C ASP A 158 -0.68 4.99 4.64
N ALA A 159 -0.85 3.67 4.69
CA ALA A 159 -2.03 3.02 4.12
C ALA A 159 -3.30 3.42 4.89
N GLN A 160 -3.23 3.47 6.22
CA GLN A 160 -4.33 3.99 7.05
C GLN A 160 -4.60 5.46 6.73
N LYS A 161 -3.55 6.27 6.56
CA LYS A 161 -3.72 7.68 6.19
C LYS A 161 -4.39 7.85 4.83
N ALA A 162 -4.09 6.99 3.85
CA ALA A 162 -4.77 6.99 2.56
C ALA A 162 -6.27 6.67 2.70
N ILE A 163 -6.64 5.75 3.59
CA ILE A 163 -8.05 5.43 3.91
C ILE A 163 -8.74 6.61 4.60
N ASP A 164 -8.05 7.28 5.53
CA ASP A 164 -8.60 8.45 6.22
C ASP A 164 -8.88 9.62 5.25
N VAL A 165 -8.06 9.74 4.20
CA VAL A 165 -8.25 10.76 3.14
C VAL A 165 -9.38 10.36 2.19
N ASP A 166 -9.45 9.09 1.79
CA ASP A 166 -10.52 8.55 0.97
C ASP A 166 -10.81 7.09 1.32
N ALA A 167 -11.90 6.87 2.05
CA ALA A 167 -12.33 5.54 2.48
C ALA A 167 -12.81 4.65 1.33
N SER A 168 -13.05 5.20 0.14
CA SER A 168 -13.38 4.43 -1.06
C SER A 168 -12.14 3.97 -1.84
N PHE A 169 -10.94 4.39 -1.43
CA PHE A 169 -9.72 4.11 -2.16
C PHE A 169 -9.21 2.68 -1.91
N VAL A 170 -9.76 1.73 -2.68
CA VAL A 170 -9.51 0.27 -2.62
C VAL A 170 -8.01 -0.09 -2.52
N LYS A 171 -7.14 0.61 -3.25
CA LYS A 171 -5.69 0.36 -3.22
C LYS A 171 -5.08 0.54 -1.83
N ALA A 172 -5.62 1.41 -0.99
CA ALA A 172 -5.13 1.61 0.37
C ALA A 172 -5.38 0.38 1.26
N TYR A 173 -6.55 -0.26 1.14
CA TYR A 173 -6.85 -1.52 1.84
C TYR A 173 -5.90 -2.64 1.44
N HIS A 174 -5.57 -2.73 0.15
CA HIS A 174 -4.54 -3.65 -0.31
C HIS A 174 -3.17 -3.35 0.32
N ARG A 175 -2.75 -2.09 0.39
CA ARG A 175 -1.47 -1.71 1.01
C ARG A 175 -1.45 -2.03 2.50
N LEU A 176 -2.55 -1.74 3.21
CA LEU A 176 -2.70 -1.99 4.63
C LEU A 176 -2.63 -3.49 4.92
N GLY A 177 -3.46 -4.30 4.24
CA GLY A 177 -3.48 -5.74 4.43
C GLY A 177 -2.13 -6.39 4.12
N HIS A 178 -1.46 -5.95 3.05
CA HIS A 178 -0.12 -6.44 2.71
C HIS A 178 0.92 -6.11 3.80
N ALA A 179 0.93 -4.87 4.28
CA ALA A 179 1.88 -4.45 5.32
C ALA A 179 1.64 -5.17 6.65
N GLN A 180 0.38 -5.32 7.07
CA GLN A 180 0.00 -6.09 8.27
C GLN A 180 0.38 -7.57 8.13
N TYR A 181 0.16 -8.17 6.96
CA TYR A 181 0.57 -9.54 6.68
C TYR A 181 2.08 -9.70 6.82
N SER A 182 2.87 -8.76 6.30
CA SER A 182 4.34 -8.77 6.44
C SER A 182 4.82 -8.58 7.88
N LEU A 183 4.01 -7.95 8.75
CA LEU A 183 4.28 -7.83 10.19
C LEU A 183 3.85 -9.07 10.99
N GLY A 184 3.21 -10.06 10.35
CA GLY A 184 2.65 -11.23 11.03
C GLY A 184 1.28 -10.99 11.67
N GLU A 185 0.68 -9.81 11.46
CA GLU A 185 -0.64 -9.45 11.96
C GLU A 185 -1.74 -10.03 11.05
N TYR A 186 -1.77 -11.36 10.89
CA TYR A 186 -2.59 -12.03 9.88
C TYR A 186 -4.09 -11.80 10.04
N GLY A 187 -4.60 -11.73 11.29
CA GLY A 187 -6.00 -11.41 11.56
C GLY A 187 -6.38 -10.00 11.08
N ALA A 188 -5.57 -9.00 11.43
CA ALA A 188 -5.78 -7.62 10.99
C ALA A 188 -5.64 -7.48 9.46
N ALA A 189 -4.68 -8.19 8.85
CA ALA A 189 -4.52 -8.23 7.40
C ALA A 189 -5.77 -8.78 6.69
N ALA A 190 -6.35 -9.88 7.20
CA ALA A 190 -7.58 -10.46 6.65
C ALA A 190 -8.75 -9.47 6.74
N GLU A 191 -8.92 -8.76 7.85
CA GLU A 191 -9.95 -7.72 7.97
C GLU A 191 -9.75 -6.58 6.96
N SER A 192 -8.51 -6.10 6.80
CA SER A 192 -8.18 -5.04 5.85
C SER A 192 -8.47 -5.46 4.41
N PHE A 193 -8.08 -6.67 4.00
CA PHE A 193 -8.40 -7.20 2.68
C PHE A 193 -9.90 -7.38 2.47
N LYS A 194 -10.63 -7.86 3.49
CA LYS A 194 -12.09 -8.00 3.45
C LYS A 194 -12.79 -6.65 3.23
N LYS A 195 -12.40 -5.61 3.97
CA LYS A 195 -12.93 -4.25 3.77
C LYS A 195 -12.68 -3.73 2.34
N GLY A 196 -11.53 -4.05 1.76
CA GLY A 196 -11.26 -3.76 0.35
C GLY A 196 -12.19 -4.53 -0.60
N LEU A 197 -12.47 -5.80 -0.32
CA LEU A 197 -13.39 -6.64 -1.12
C LEU A 197 -14.85 -6.18 -0.99
N ASP A 198 -15.25 -5.63 0.15
CA ASP A 198 -16.58 -5.04 0.31
C ASP A 198 -16.79 -3.84 -0.64
N LEU A 199 -15.70 -3.14 -1.00
CA LEU A 199 -15.71 -2.06 -2.00
C LEU A 199 -15.54 -2.57 -3.44
N GLU A 200 -14.67 -3.56 -3.66
CA GLU A 200 -14.40 -4.14 -4.98
C GLU A 200 -14.35 -5.68 -4.91
N PRO A 201 -15.51 -6.37 -4.98
CA PRO A 201 -15.60 -7.82 -4.74
C PRO A 201 -14.84 -8.69 -5.76
N THR A 202 -14.59 -8.15 -6.95
CA THR A 202 -13.92 -8.87 -8.05
C THR A 202 -12.40 -8.67 -8.05
N ASN A 203 -11.84 -7.95 -7.08
CA ASN A 203 -10.41 -7.67 -7.04
C ASN A 203 -9.59 -8.93 -6.68
N ALA A 204 -8.88 -9.48 -7.66
CA ALA A 204 -8.15 -10.74 -7.49
C ALA A 204 -7.03 -10.66 -6.44
N ASN A 205 -6.34 -9.51 -6.34
CA ASN A 205 -5.24 -9.34 -5.38
C ASN A 205 -5.76 -9.28 -3.94
N LEU A 206 -6.86 -8.57 -3.71
CA LEU A 206 -7.50 -8.52 -2.40
C LEU A 206 -8.04 -9.90 -2.01
N LYS A 207 -8.64 -10.64 -2.96
CA LYS A 207 -9.13 -12.00 -2.71
C LYS A 207 -7.99 -12.94 -2.34
N SER A 208 -6.91 -12.94 -3.11
CA SER A 208 -5.73 -13.75 -2.79
C SER A 208 -5.14 -13.37 -1.43
N GLY A 209 -4.99 -12.07 -1.15
CA GLY A 209 -4.47 -11.58 0.13
C GLY A 209 -5.35 -11.98 1.31
N TYR A 210 -6.67 -11.90 1.15
CA TYR A 210 -7.65 -12.31 2.16
C TYR A 210 -7.51 -13.80 2.51
N GLU A 211 -7.49 -14.67 1.49
CA GLU A 211 -7.37 -16.12 1.71
C GLU A 211 -6.02 -16.46 2.36
N SER A 212 -4.91 -15.90 1.87
CA SER A 212 -3.59 -16.12 2.48
C SER A 212 -3.54 -15.65 3.93
N ALA A 213 -4.04 -14.45 4.23
CA ALA A 213 -4.07 -13.91 5.59
C ALA A 213 -4.95 -14.76 6.52
N LYS A 214 -6.11 -15.20 6.04
CA LYS A 214 -7.03 -16.06 6.81
C LYS A 214 -6.42 -17.42 7.14
N THR A 215 -5.78 -18.07 6.17
CA THR A 215 -5.09 -19.36 6.41
C THR A 215 -3.99 -19.21 7.45
N ARG A 216 -3.14 -18.17 7.31
CA ARG A 216 -2.06 -17.91 8.28
C ARG A 216 -2.58 -17.58 9.68
N ALA A 217 -3.67 -16.82 9.77
CA ALA A 217 -4.32 -16.52 11.05
C ALA A 217 -4.83 -17.80 11.75
N ALA A 218 -5.40 -18.74 10.99
CA ALA A 218 -5.86 -20.02 11.53
C ALA A 218 -4.71 -20.92 11.99
N GLU A 219 -3.59 -20.94 11.25
CA GLU A 219 -2.37 -21.66 11.65
C GLU A 219 -1.76 -21.13 12.95
N THR A 220 -1.82 -19.81 13.17
CA THR A 220 -1.31 -19.20 14.41
C THR A 220 -2.22 -19.39 15.62
N ASP A 221 -3.53 -19.60 15.41
CA ASP A 221 -4.53 -19.80 16.48
C ASP A 221 -4.66 -21.28 16.88
N GLY A 222 -4.42 -22.21 15.94
CA GLY A 222 -4.45 -23.66 16.18
C GLY A 222 -3.17 -24.26 16.77
N GLY A 223 -2.21 -23.42 17.21
CA GLY A 223 -0.88 -23.82 17.67
C GLY A 223 -0.71 -23.95 19.19
N ASP A 224 -1.77 -23.82 19.98
CA ASP A 224 -1.74 -23.98 21.45
C ASP A 224 -2.49 -25.27 21.85
N GLY A 225 -1.76 -26.38 21.84
CA GLY A 225 -2.24 -27.70 22.22
C GLY A 225 -1.17 -28.76 22.01
N ASP A 226 -0.47 -29.08 23.11
CA ASP A 226 0.39 -30.25 23.30
C ASP A 226 1.84 -30.14 22.81
N ASN A 227 2.74 -29.66 23.68
CA ASN A 227 3.60 -30.52 24.52
C ASN A 227 4.78 -29.69 25.07
N TYR A 228 4.66 -29.23 26.32
CA TYR A 228 5.83 -28.87 27.12
C TYR A 228 6.45 -30.18 27.62
N ASP A 229 7.47 -30.69 26.93
CA ASP A 229 8.43 -31.59 27.55
C ASP A 229 9.78 -30.90 27.71
N ASP A 230 10.09 -30.73 28.98
CA ASP A 230 11.32 -30.33 29.63
C ASP A 230 12.57 -31.04 29.07
N ALA A 231 13.56 -30.27 28.62
CA ALA A 231 14.98 -30.62 28.77
C ALA A 231 15.91 -29.45 28.42
N ALA A 232 16.65 -29.00 29.43
CA ALA A 232 17.71 -28.00 29.38
C ALA A 232 18.90 -28.38 28.43
N PRO A 233 19.76 -27.43 28.03
CA PRO A 233 20.76 -27.65 27.00
C PRO A 233 22.05 -28.28 27.56
N ALA A 234 22.54 -29.34 26.91
CA ALA A 234 23.86 -29.91 27.16
C ALA A 234 24.70 -29.98 25.89
N SER A 235 25.89 -29.38 25.99
CA SER A 235 27.00 -29.43 25.06
C SER A 235 27.46 -30.86 24.73
N ARG A 236 27.89 -31.08 23.47
CA ARG A 236 29.17 -31.71 23.03
C ARG A 236 28.99 -32.54 21.75
N GLY A 237 29.98 -32.43 20.86
CA GLY A 237 30.55 -33.62 20.21
C GLY A 237 30.31 -33.76 18.71
N ALA A 238 31.39 -33.67 17.97
CA ALA A 238 31.52 -33.98 16.55
C ALA A 238 31.19 -35.45 16.22
N GLY A 239 30.68 -35.70 15.01
CA GLY A 239 30.61 -37.05 14.43
C GLY A 239 29.77 -37.10 13.16
N ALA A 240 30.40 -37.51 12.06
CA ALA A 240 29.85 -37.61 10.71
C ALA A 240 28.71 -38.64 10.56
N GLY A 241 27.86 -38.48 9.55
CA GLY A 241 27.02 -39.58 9.05
C GLY A 241 25.76 -39.12 8.33
N ALA A 242 25.69 -39.42 7.05
CA ALA A 242 24.61 -39.09 6.14
C ALA A 242 23.29 -39.84 6.44
N GLY A 243 22.17 -39.21 6.05
CA GLY A 243 21.05 -39.93 5.43
C GLY A 243 19.67 -39.70 6.04
N ALA A 244 18.79 -39.12 5.22
CA ALA A 244 17.32 -39.13 5.31
C ALA A 244 16.65 -38.17 6.31
N GLY A 245 16.69 -36.87 5.99
CA GLY A 245 15.67 -35.90 6.39
C GLY A 245 14.90 -35.46 5.15
N GLY A 246 13.60 -35.78 5.08
CA GLY A 246 12.71 -35.27 4.04
C GLY A 246 12.56 -33.76 4.18
N MET A 247 13.05 -33.01 3.20
CA MET A 247 12.89 -31.56 3.18
C MET A 247 11.45 -31.17 2.85
N PRO A 248 10.89 -30.14 3.50
CA PRO A 248 9.70 -29.45 3.01
C PRO A 248 10.01 -28.76 1.68
N ASP A 249 9.01 -28.77 0.80
CA ASP A 249 9.06 -28.36 -0.59
C ASP A 249 9.57 -26.91 -0.81
N LEU A 250 10.82 -26.78 -1.24
CA LEU A 250 11.46 -25.52 -1.63
C LEU A 250 10.92 -24.95 -2.96
N ALA A 251 10.08 -25.67 -3.72
CA ALA A 251 9.39 -25.10 -4.88
C ALA A 251 8.32 -24.08 -4.46
N SER A 252 7.83 -24.15 -3.22
CA SER A 252 6.87 -23.19 -2.65
C SER A 252 7.53 -21.88 -2.19
N LEU A 253 8.85 -21.87 -1.97
CA LEU A 253 9.59 -20.70 -1.46
C LEU A 253 10.18 -19.81 -2.58
N ALA A 254 10.38 -20.37 -3.78
CA ALA A 254 10.91 -19.64 -4.93
C ALA A 254 9.88 -18.71 -5.61
N GLY A 255 8.59 -18.90 -5.36
CA GLY A 255 7.52 -18.00 -5.84
C GLY A 255 7.38 -16.71 -5.03
N MET A 256 7.99 -16.63 -3.84
CA MET A 256 7.80 -15.52 -2.90
C MET A 256 8.88 -14.43 -2.99
N PHE A 257 10.04 -14.72 -3.61
CA PHE A 257 11.20 -13.82 -3.57
C PHE A 257 11.53 -13.12 -4.91
N GLY A 258 10.58 -13.04 -5.84
CA GLY A 258 10.84 -12.61 -7.22
C GLY A 258 9.93 -11.50 -7.76
N GLY A 259 10.09 -10.26 -7.28
CA GLY A 259 9.97 -9.07 -8.15
C GLY A 259 8.59 -8.43 -8.35
N GLY A 260 8.17 -7.59 -7.39
CA GLY A 260 7.21 -6.52 -7.63
C GLY A 260 7.93 -5.23 -8.03
N GLY A 261 8.03 -4.95 -9.33
CA GLY A 261 8.55 -3.67 -9.82
C GLY A 261 8.10 -3.39 -11.25
N GLY A 262 7.28 -2.37 -11.41
CA GLY A 262 7.12 -1.60 -12.66
C GLY A 262 6.38 -2.30 -13.80
N GLY A 263 5.29 -1.69 -14.26
CA GLY A 263 4.63 -2.09 -15.50
C GLY A 263 5.44 -1.76 -16.75
N GLY A 264 5.05 -2.39 -17.85
CA GLY A 264 5.28 -1.89 -19.20
C GLY A 264 6.26 -2.70 -20.05
N GLY A 265 5.70 -3.47 -20.99
CA GLY A 265 6.29 -3.62 -22.32
C GLY A 265 7.15 -4.86 -22.56
N GLY A 266 6.62 -5.74 -23.42
CA GLY A 266 7.42 -6.34 -24.50
C GLY A 266 8.15 -7.64 -24.19
N GLY A 267 7.56 -8.75 -24.66
CA GLY A 267 8.24 -9.71 -25.55
C GLY A 267 9.31 -10.62 -24.95
N GLY A 268 9.01 -11.92 -24.93
CA GLY A 268 10.03 -12.98 -24.82
C GLY A 268 9.40 -14.27 -24.29
N GLY A 269 9.19 -15.24 -25.17
CA GLY A 269 8.20 -16.29 -24.99
C GLY A 269 8.58 -17.50 -24.14
N ALA A 270 7.54 -18.26 -23.80
CA ALA A 270 7.56 -19.71 -23.60
C ALA A 270 6.11 -20.24 -23.68
N GLY A 271 5.83 -21.01 -24.74
CA GLY A 271 4.85 -22.10 -24.82
C GLY A 271 3.50 -21.99 -24.12
N GLY A 272 2.47 -21.63 -24.88
CA GLY A 272 1.07 -21.90 -24.56
C GLY A 272 0.19 -21.35 -25.67
N MET A 273 -0.10 -22.17 -26.70
CA MET A 273 -1.03 -21.77 -27.76
C MET A 273 -2.38 -21.38 -27.13
N PRO A 274 -2.97 -20.24 -27.48
CA PRO A 274 -4.37 -19.98 -27.17
C PRO A 274 -5.22 -21.02 -27.91
N ASP A 275 -6.18 -21.59 -27.18
CA ASP A 275 -7.00 -22.72 -27.62
C ASP A 275 -7.63 -22.50 -29.01
N LEU A 276 -7.07 -23.16 -30.01
CA LEU A 276 -7.46 -23.05 -31.42
C LEU A 276 -8.92 -23.51 -31.65
N ALA A 277 -9.48 -24.33 -30.75
CA ALA A 277 -10.88 -24.75 -30.80
C ALA A 277 -11.85 -23.60 -30.45
N SER A 278 -11.42 -22.67 -29.59
CA SER A 278 -12.21 -21.48 -29.22
C SER A 278 -12.19 -20.39 -30.29
N LEU A 279 -11.16 -20.36 -31.15
CA LEU A 279 -11.05 -19.45 -32.28
C LEU A 279 -11.88 -19.91 -33.49
N LEU A 280 -11.95 -21.22 -33.73
CA LEU A 280 -12.71 -21.83 -34.84
C LEU A 280 -14.22 -21.89 -34.60
N SER A 281 -14.67 -21.72 -33.37
CA SER A 281 -16.08 -21.65 -33.00
C SER A 281 -16.70 -20.26 -33.17
N ASN A 282 -15.91 -19.24 -33.57
CA ASN A 282 -16.41 -17.90 -33.81
C ASN A 282 -17.05 -17.78 -35.22
N PRO A 283 -18.39 -17.67 -35.33
CA PRO A 283 -19.09 -17.73 -36.62
C PRO A 283 -18.72 -16.57 -37.56
N GLN A 284 -18.39 -15.41 -36.99
CA GLN A 284 -17.98 -14.22 -37.76
C GLN A 284 -16.61 -14.41 -38.41
N MET A 285 -15.70 -15.14 -37.77
CA MET A 285 -14.38 -15.43 -38.33
C MET A 285 -14.47 -16.48 -39.44
N MET A 286 -15.37 -17.46 -39.30
CA MET A 286 -15.62 -18.46 -40.34
C MET A 286 -16.27 -17.85 -41.59
N GLN A 287 -17.18 -16.89 -41.42
CA GLN A 287 -17.76 -16.11 -42.52
C GLN A 287 -16.73 -15.20 -43.20
N MET A 288 -15.85 -14.56 -42.41
CA MET A 288 -14.76 -13.76 -42.95
C MET A 288 -13.77 -14.62 -43.75
N ALA A 289 -13.38 -15.78 -43.22
CA ALA A 289 -12.52 -16.74 -43.91
C ALA A 289 -13.16 -17.29 -45.20
N GLN A 290 -14.47 -17.58 -45.18
CA GLN A 290 -15.21 -17.98 -46.38
C GLN A 290 -15.28 -16.87 -47.42
N SER A 291 -15.51 -15.62 -47.01
CA SER A 291 -15.49 -14.47 -47.92
C SER A 291 -14.11 -14.23 -48.55
N MET A 292 -13.04 -14.52 -47.80
CA MET A 292 -11.66 -14.37 -48.25
C MET A 292 -11.24 -15.48 -49.21
N MET A 293 -11.73 -16.72 -48.99
CA MET A 293 -11.55 -17.83 -49.94
C MET A 293 -12.40 -17.64 -51.21
N ALA A 294 -13.65 -17.16 -51.09
CA ALA A 294 -14.53 -16.95 -52.24
C ALA A 294 -14.02 -15.84 -53.18
N ASN A 295 -13.32 -14.83 -52.67
CA ASN A 295 -12.81 -13.71 -53.47
C ASN A 295 -11.37 -13.91 -53.99
N GLY A 296 -10.82 -15.13 -53.89
CA GLY A 296 -9.45 -15.44 -54.33
C GLY A 296 -8.37 -14.70 -53.54
N GLY A 297 -8.71 -14.19 -52.35
CA GLY A 297 -7.78 -13.44 -51.48
C GLY A 297 -6.67 -14.32 -50.93
N LEU A 298 -6.96 -15.61 -50.68
CA LEU A 298 -5.97 -16.58 -50.22
C LEU A 298 -4.95 -16.92 -51.32
N GLU A 299 -5.40 -17.06 -52.56
CA GLU A 299 -4.52 -17.32 -53.72
C GLU A 299 -3.55 -16.15 -53.95
N ARG A 300 -4.05 -14.89 -53.86
CA ARG A 300 -3.22 -13.68 -53.95
C ARG A 300 -2.25 -13.52 -52.77
N MET A 301 -2.60 -14.07 -51.61
CA MET A 301 -1.73 -14.09 -50.44
C MET A 301 -0.59 -15.10 -50.60
N MET A 302 -0.88 -16.28 -51.16
CA MET A 302 0.12 -17.32 -51.42
C MET A 302 1.00 -17.01 -52.63
N SER A 303 0.48 -16.30 -53.63
CA SER A 303 1.26 -15.83 -54.77
C SER A 303 2.08 -14.56 -54.47
N ASN A 304 1.98 -14.01 -53.24
CA ASN A 304 2.72 -12.81 -52.87
C ASN A 304 4.14 -13.18 -52.44
N PRO A 305 5.19 -12.78 -53.20
CA PRO A 305 6.57 -13.15 -52.91
C PRO A 305 7.05 -12.67 -51.52
N ALA A 306 6.49 -11.59 -50.98
CA ALA A 306 6.82 -11.13 -49.63
C ALA A 306 6.32 -12.07 -48.52
N ILE A 307 5.22 -12.78 -48.77
CA ILE A 307 4.65 -13.77 -47.84
C ILE A 307 5.38 -15.10 -47.98
N ALA A 308 5.80 -15.47 -49.19
CA ALA A 308 6.65 -16.63 -49.42
C ALA A 308 8.01 -16.50 -48.70
N ASP A 309 8.67 -15.33 -48.81
CA ASP A 309 9.92 -15.04 -48.10
C ASP A 309 9.74 -15.05 -46.56
N MET A 310 8.62 -14.52 -46.07
CA MET A 310 8.28 -14.54 -44.65
C MET A 310 8.04 -15.97 -44.15
N ALA A 311 7.32 -16.79 -44.92
CA ALA A 311 7.04 -18.19 -44.61
C ALA A 311 8.32 -19.04 -44.62
N GLN A 312 9.23 -18.82 -45.58
CA GLN A 312 10.52 -19.50 -45.61
C GLN A 312 11.41 -19.15 -44.41
N ARG A 313 11.46 -17.87 -44.02
CA ARG A 313 12.23 -17.44 -42.85
C ARG A 313 11.67 -18.02 -41.55
N TYR A 314 10.34 -18.06 -41.43
CA TYR A 314 9.67 -18.68 -40.29
C TYR A 314 9.93 -20.19 -40.24
N GLN A 315 9.88 -20.87 -41.39
CA GLN A 315 10.15 -22.29 -41.50
C GLN A 315 11.63 -22.63 -41.23
N SER A 316 12.56 -21.72 -41.52
CA SER A 316 13.97 -21.84 -41.15
C SER A 316 14.29 -21.43 -39.71
N GLY A 317 13.26 -21.17 -38.87
CA GLY A 317 13.43 -20.82 -37.45
C GLY A 317 13.78 -19.36 -37.18
N GLY A 318 13.71 -18.48 -38.18
CA GLY A 318 13.81 -17.03 -38.01
C GLY A 318 12.47 -16.49 -37.52
N GLY A 319 12.47 -15.83 -36.36
CA GLY A 319 11.27 -15.19 -35.81
C GLY A 319 10.65 -14.15 -36.76
N MET A 320 9.40 -13.76 -36.51
CA MET A 320 8.72 -12.76 -37.33
C MET A 320 9.50 -11.43 -37.35
N PRO A 321 9.60 -10.76 -38.52
CA PRO A 321 10.25 -9.46 -38.62
C PRO A 321 9.55 -8.42 -37.75
N SER A 322 10.31 -7.43 -37.27
CA SER A 322 9.76 -6.40 -36.40
C SER A 322 8.74 -5.54 -37.16
N MET A 323 7.81 -4.90 -36.44
CA MET A 323 6.80 -4.03 -37.06
C MET A 323 7.42 -2.87 -37.87
N ALA A 324 8.64 -2.45 -37.53
CA ALA A 324 9.41 -1.47 -38.28
C ALA A 324 9.94 -2.02 -39.62
N ASP A 325 10.33 -3.29 -39.67
CA ASP A 325 10.77 -3.98 -40.88
C ASP A 325 9.58 -4.29 -41.81
N ILE A 326 8.42 -4.58 -41.22
CA ILE A 326 7.14 -4.77 -41.94
C ILE A 326 6.70 -3.47 -42.62
N MET A 327 6.78 -2.33 -41.92
CA MET A 327 6.37 -1.02 -42.47
C MET A 327 7.35 -0.45 -43.51
N SER A 328 8.61 -0.85 -43.46
CA SER A 328 9.63 -0.43 -44.43
C SER A 328 9.67 -1.33 -45.67
N ASN A 329 8.93 -2.45 -45.68
CA ASN A 329 8.87 -3.36 -46.82
C ASN A 329 8.04 -2.76 -47.97
N PRO A 330 8.65 -2.50 -49.15
CA PRO A 330 7.96 -1.89 -50.29
C PRO A 330 6.75 -2.69 -50.79
N ALA A 331 6.83 -4.03 -50.76
CA ALA A 331 5.77 -4.90 -51.25
C ALA A 331 4.51 -4.88 -50.36
N LEU A 332 4.66 -4.61 -49.07
CA LEU A 332 3.54 -4.46 -48.13
C LEU A 332 2.90 -3.07 -48.23
N ARG A 333 3.67 -2.04 -48.60
CA ARG A 333 3.14 -0.72 -48.94
C ARG A 333 2.27 -0.77 -50.19
N ASP A 334 2.75 -1.41 -51.26
CA ASP A 334 1.99 -1.54 -52.50
C ASP A 334 0.67 -2.32 -52.31
N LEU A 335 0.69 -3.35 -51.44
CA LEU A 335 -0.51 -4.10 -51.06
C LEU A 335 -1.52 -3.24 -50.28
N ALA A 336 -1.03 -2.42 -49.35
CA ALA A 336 -1.86 -1.52 -48.55
C ALA A 336 -2.48 -0.39 -49.40
N ASP A 337 -1.77 0.07 -50.43
CA ASP A 337 -2.27 1.09 -51.35
C ASP A 337 -3.25 0.50 -52.39
N GLN A 338 -3.04 -0.75 -52.85
CA GLN A 338 -4.03 -1.47 -53.66
C GLN A 338 -5.34 -1.76 -52.93
N GLN A 339 -5.29 -2.10 -51.63
CA GLN A 339 -6.51 -2.30 -50.83
C GLN A 339 -7.27 -1.00 -50.57
N ARG A 340 -6.58 0.15 -50.51
CA ARG A 340 -7.23 1.47 -50.42
C ARG A 340 -7.84 1.93 -51.73
N GLY A 341 -7.30 1.50 -52.89
CA GLY A 341 -7.86 1.80 -54.21
C GLY A 341 -9.17 1.08 -54.55
N ASN A 342 -9.48 -0.05 -53.90
CA ASN A 342 -10.67 -0.87 -54.16
C ASN A 342 -11.88 -0.58 -53.26
N GLN A 343 -11.84 0.51 -52.47
CA GLN A 343 -12.94 0.94 -51.59
C GLN A 343 -13.63 2.25 -52.05
N GLN A 344 -13.50 2.62 -53.33
CA GLN A 344 -14.34 3.62 -53.98
C GLN A 344 -15.35 2.96 -54.92
#